data_AF-A0A3D2CKD7-F1
#
_entry.id   AF-A0A3D2CKD7-F1
#
_cell.length_a   1.000
_cell.length_b   1.000
_cell.length_c   1.000
_cell.angle_alpha   90.00
_cell.angle_beta   90.00
_cell.angle_gamma   90.00
#
_symmetry.space_group_name_H-M   'P 1'
#
loop_
_entity.id
_entity.type
_entity.pdbx_description
1 polymer ?
#
loop_
_entity_poly.entity_id
_entity_poly.type
_entity_poly.pdbx_seq_one_letter_code
_entity_poly.pdbx_strand_id
1 'polypeptide(L)'
;MKRCALVLVAVLLLLSTLVGCGTFSYDITDYVEMGDYKNLTLKSADIDKKLQEETDSLLDTYKGETILTEGTVEKGNTVYIYYAGTVFLYKGNYKFTVGKSDFAGLDEALKEVEFKDGVATVTVTMAEDFKMPAFVSDYIKDKIEAVKEQEKAESATTSPSTSQEPATDTPSAETSAKESASATPDSEPQAVAPIVREEASPASESATASSSTSDDEDKAFVAGKKVTFILTVNGKNGKVTDGEELDAELQWTYVFDGGTYNADSSAEKKKTDEDKKGFALEIGSGKFIDGFEDAMIGMSVVAGTKKTLELNFPSEYKSNTNLSGLDVNFDVEILSVSNFYKRDMEDAEQFAALKEDFEKANGKGSFDYTDKKDYDEKVRVKVRENLAVEAYLKLCKVKKWKYSDLEDYTNQVKNQYLNQYLNAYLSYGLSVDQAYQYASQYISQNEQKIVNAAGEALKQDLVLYQIAKEQGLTEVSSEEYNEYVDTQVKETNAYYEATETKDSDGNILTVSKSDIVDSYTNGKEGVKKAIVLNRAIEWLGAHITEK
;
A
#
# COMPACT_ATOMS: atom_id res chain seq x y z
N MET A 1 27.93 -2.13 -13.35
CA MET A 1 27.37 -0.92 -13.99
C MET A 1 26.39 -0.32 -13.02
N LYS A 2 26.76 0.79 -12.36
CA LYS A 2 25.88 1.51 -11.44
C LYS A 2 24.78 2.17 -12.27
N ARG A 3 23.64 1.51 -12.44
CA ARG A 3 22.44 2.18 -12.94
C ARG A 3 21.80 2.85 -11.72
N CYS A 4 22.21 4.09 -11.45
CA CYS A 4 21.53 4.92 -10.47
C CYS A 4 20.08 5.05 -10.94
N ALA A 5 19.15 4.46 -10.20
CA ALA A 5 17.73 4.71 -10.37
C ALA A 5 17.51 6.16 -9.94
N LEU A 6 17.54 7.09 -10.90
CA LEU A 6 17.21 8.48 -10.66
C LEU A 6 15.72 8.53 -10.37
N VAL A 7 15.40 8.71 -9.10
CA VAL A 7 14.05 9.04 -8.68
C VAL A 7 13.81 10.47 -9.16
N LEU A 8 13.09 10.60 -10.27
CA LEU A 8 12.47 11.87 -10.65
C LEU A 8 11.56 12.27 -9.49
N VAL A 9 11.98 13.28 -8.75
CA VAL A 9 11.30 13.77 -7.55
C VAL A 9 9.87 14.15 -7.95
N ALA A 10 8.91 13.40 -7.41
CA ALA A 10 7.49 13.62 -7.61
C ALA A 10 7.03 14.82 -6.79
N VAL A 11 7.29 16.04 -7.25
CA VAL A 11 6.60 17.24 -6.77
C VAL A 11 5.45 17.54 -7.74
N LEU A 12 4.28 17.03 -7.39
CA LEU A 12 2.99 17.26 -8.05
C LEU A 12 2.88 16.77 -9.51
N LEU A 13 1.71 16.25 -9.84
CA LEU A 13 1.41 15.41 -11.00
C LEU A 13 1.29 16.20 -12.31
N LEU A 14 2.25 17.09 -12.59
CA LEU A 14 2.20 17.95 -13.75
C LEU A 14 3.33 17.59 -14.74
N LEU A 15 3.05 16.56 -15.56
CA LEU A 15 3.78 16.19 -16.78
C LEU A 15 5.30 16.38 -16.66
N SER A 16 5.97 15.61 -15.78
CA SER A 16 7.37 15.27 -16.00
C SER A 16 7.41 14.38 -17.24
N THR A 17 7.45 15.07 -18.38
CA THR A 17 7.35 14.59 -19.74
C THR A 17 8.16 13.31 -19.93
N LEU A 18 7.53 12.31 -20.58
CA LEU A 18 8.22 11.30 -21.35
C LEU A 18 9.02 12.01 -22.47
N VAL A 19 10.10 12.69 -22.11
CA VAL A 19 11.08 13.18 -23.08
C VAL A 19 11.72 11.91 -23.59
N GLY A 20 11.25 11.45 -24.74
CA GLY A 20 11.75 10.20 -25.25
C GLY A 20 13.06 10.38 -25.97
N CYS A 21 13.60 9.23 -26.30
CA CYS A 21 15.00 9.04 -26.61
C CYS A 21 15.44 9.50 -28.00
N GLY A 22 14.51 9.98 -28.83
CA GLY A 22 14.80 10.40 -30.20
C GLY A 22 15.42 11.80 -30.27
N THR A 23 16.45 11.96 -31.11
CA THR A 23 16.81 13.28 -31.65
C THR A 23 15.62 13.85 -32.40
N PHE A 24 15.51 15.18 -32.53
CA PHE A 24 14.44 15.83 -33.29
C PHE A 24 14.50 15.60 -34.82
N SER A 25 15.19 14.56 -35.28
CA SER A 25 15.48 14.32 -36.70
C SER A 25 14.30 13.71 -37.48
N TYR A 26 13.14 13.53 -36.86
CA TYR A 26 11.93 13.04 -37.53
C TYR A 26 11.15 14.18 -38.19
N ASP A 27 10.71 13.95 -39.43
CA ASP A 27 9.66 14.79 -40.02
C ASP A 27 8.34 14.48 -39.30
N ILE A 28 7.85 15.42 -38.51
CA ILE A 28 6.61 15.28 -37.76
C ILE A 28 5.43 14.87 -38.65
N THR A 29 5.41 15.31 -39.91
CA THR A 29 4.32 15.05 -40.84
C THR A 29 4.25 13.59 -41.28
N ASP A 30 5.32 12.81 -41.10
CA ASP A 30 5.34 11.37 -41.34
C ASP A 30 4.54 10.57 -40.30
N TYR A 31 4.44 11.11 -39.08
CA TYR A 31 3.88 10.43 -37.90
C TYR A 31 2.56 11.01 -37.44
N VAL A 32 2.43 12.34 -37.43
CA VAL A 32 1.33 13.06 -36.80
C VAL A 32 0.73 14.06 -37.77
N GLU A 33 -0.60 14.07 -37.86
CA GLU A 33 -1.38 15.16 -38.42
C GLU A 33 -1.61 16.20 -37.32
N MET A 34 -1.09 17.41 -37.54
CA MET A 34 -1.10 18.48 -36.55
C MET A 34 -2.49 19.11 -36.43
N GLY A 35 -2.93 19.32 -35.19
CA GLY A 35 -4.09 20.16 -34.88
C GLY A 35 -3.76 21.65 -34.93
N ASP A 36 -4.79 22.49 -34.85
CA ASP A 36 -4.61 23.94 -34.68
C ASP A 36 -4.46 24.30 -33.19
N TYR A 37 -3.23 24.54 -32.74
CA TYR A 37 -2.95 24.92 -31.36
C TYR A 37 -3.22 26.40 -31.05
N LYS A 38 -3.29 27.27 -32.07
CA LYS A 38 -3.35 28.73 -31.87
C LYS A 38 -4.74 29.21 -31.44
N ASN A 39 -5.78 28.44 -31.77
CA ASN A 39 -7.17 28.74 -31.44
C ASN A 39 -7.71 27.90 -30.27
N LEU A 40 -6.82 27.28 -29.47
CA LEU A 40 -7.21 26.49 -28.32
C LEU A 40 -7.87 27.38 -27.26
N THR A 41 -8.88 26.80 -26.59
CA THR A 41 -9.59 27.45 -25.50
C THR A 41 -9.75 26.46 -24.35
N LEU A 42 -9.47 26.92 -23.13
CA LEU A 42 -9.79 26.21 -21.89
C LEU A 42 -10.90 26.96 -21.15
N LYS A 43 -11.76 26.21 -20.46
CA LYS A 43 -12.74 26.81 -19.56
C LYS A 43 -12.06 27.12 -18.23
N SER A 44 -12.30 28.31 -17.70
CA SER A 44 -11.80 28.70 -16.38
C SER A 44 -12.18 27.68 -15.29
N ALA A 45 -13.42 27.17 -15.34
CA ALA A 45 -13.91 26.15 -14.42
C ALA A 45 -13.15 24.81 -14.48
N ASP A 46 -12.60 24.42 -15.65
CA ASP A 46 -11.82 23.18 -15.76
C ASP A 46 -10.43 23.35 -15.11
N ILE A 47 -9.85 24.56 -15.23
CA ILE A 47 -8.59 24.93 -14.58
C ILE A 47 -8.78 24.96 -13.05
N ASP A 48 -9.82 25.65 -12.58
CA ASP A 48 -10.07 25.79 -11.14
C ASP A 48 -10.40 24.43 -10.49
N LYS A 49 -11.14 23.57 -11.20
CA LYS A 49 -11.37 22.18 -10.75
C LYS A 49 -10.07 21.40 -10.60
N LYS A 50 -9.18 21.48 -11.59
CA LYS A 50 -7.88 20.78 -11.56
C LYS A 50 -6.95 21.33 -10.48
N LEU A 51 -6.93 22.63 -10.27
CA LEU A 51 -6.21 23.26 -9.17
C LEU A 51 -6.70 22.73 -7.81
N GLN A 52 -8.02 22.62 -7.63
CA GLN A 52 -8.59 22.07 -6.40
C GLN A 52 -8.21 20.59 -6.21
N GLU A 53 -8.24 19.78 -7.28
CA GLU A 53 -7.79 18.38 -7.24
C GLU A 53 -6.31 18.25 -6.81
N GLU A 54 -5.41 19.07 -7.36
CA GLU A 54 -3.99 19.10 -6.96
C GLU A 54 -3.80 19.55 -5.50
N THR A 55 -4.57 20.56 -5.08
CA THR A 55 -4.56 21.06 -3.69
C THR A 55 -5.05 19.98 -2.71
N ASP A 56 -6.14 19.31 -3.04
CA ASP A 56 -6.71 18.25 -2.23
C ASP A 56 -5.73 17.07 -2.12
N SER A 57 -5.11 16.66 -3.22
CA SER A 57 -4.08 15.62 -3.23
C SER A 57 -2.86 15.98 -2.37
N LEU A 58 -2.40 17.23 -2.44
CA LEU A 58 -1.31 17.71 -1.59
C LEU A 58 -1.67 17.63 -0.11
N LEU A 59 -2.84 18.15 0.26
CA LEU A 59 -3.30 18.19 1.65
C LEU A 59 -3.67 16.81 2.20
N ASP A 60 -4.09 15.87 1.35
CA ASP A 60 -4.33 14.48 1.74
C ASP A 60 -3.02 13.70 1.92
N THR A 61 -1.98 14.04 1.16
CA THR A 61 -0.65 13.43 1.32
C THR A 61 0.05 13.95 2.57
N TYR A 62 -0.06 15.25 2.85
CA TYR A 62 0.61 15.93 3.96
C TYR A 62 -0.40 16.46 5.00
N LYS A 63 -1.27 15.57 5.46
CA LYS A 63 -2.27 15.87 6.50
C LYS A 63 -1.60 16.36 7.78
N GLY A 64 -2.29 17.23 8.50
CA GLY A 64 -1.90 17.59 9.85
C GLY A 64 -2.21 16.45 10.81
N GLU A 65 -1.39 16.30 11.83
CA GLU A 65 -1.56 15.30 12.89
C GLU A 65 -1.71 16.02 14.24
N THR A 66 -2.68 15.60 15.05
CA THR A 66 -2.77 15.98 16.45
C THR A 66 -2.69 14.72 17.30
N ILE A 67 -1.63 14.60 18.09
CA ILE A 67 -1.48 13.52 19.08
C ILE A 67 -2.40 13.83 20.25
N LEU A 68 -3.28 12.88 20.57
CA LEU A 68 -4.22 12.96 21.68
C LEU A 68 -3.53 12.46 22.95
N THR A 69 -3.48 13.31 23.98
CA THR A 69 -2.84 13.00 25.27
C THR A 69 -3.85 12.68 26.38
N GLU A 70 -5.13 12.99 26.17
CA GLU A 70 -6.24 12.72 27.08
C GLU A 70 -7.52 12.35 26.30
N GLY A 71 -8.49 11.74 26.99
CA GLY A 71 -9.74 11.28 26.41
C GLY A 71 -9.73 9.80 26.04
N THR A 72 -10.60 9.43 25.11
CA THR A 72 -10.80 8.05 24.67
C THR A 72 -10.67 7.89 23.16
N VAL A 73 -10.31 6.70 22.70
CA VAL A 73 -10.29 6.32 21.29
C VAL A 73 -11.70 6.43 20.70
N GLU A 74 -11.82 7.14 19.58
CA GLU A 74 -13.05 7.33 18.82
C GLU A 74 -12.89 6.85 17.37
N LYS A 75 -14.04 6.65 16.69
CA LYS A 75 -14.05 6.31 15.26
C LYS A 75 -13.36 7.40 14.44
N GLY A 76 -12.49 7.00 13.51
CA GLY A 76 -11.67 7.90 12.69
C GLY A 76 -10.32 8.28 13.32
N ASN A 77 -10.06 7.98 14.60
CA ASN A 77 -8.72 8.12 15.14
C ASN A 77 -7.77 7.10 14.52
N THR A 78 -6.49 7.47 14.39
CA THR A 78 -5.41 6.52 14.13
C THR A 78 -4.75 6.14 15.45
N VAL A 79 -4.84 4.87 15.82
CA VAL A 79 -4.17 4.29 16.98
C VAL A 79 -2.88 3.63 16.54
N TYR A 80 -1.79 3.90 17.26
CA TYR A 80 -0.54 3.19 17.13
C TYR A 80 -0.47 2.16 18.24
N ILE A 81 -0.43 0.87 17.88
CA ILE A 81 -0.58 -0.21 18.86
C ILE A 81 0.53 -1.25 18.75
N TYR A 82 0.87 -1.85 19.88
CA TYR A 82 1.36 -3.21 19.91
C TYR A 82 0.17 -4.16 20.09
N TYR A 83 0.22 -5.30 19.42
CA TYR A 83 -0.80 -6.32 19.57
C TYR A 83 -0.20 -7.72 19.43
N ALA A 84 -0.77 -8.68 20.16
CA ALA A 84 -0.45 -10.09 20.02
C ALA A 84 -1.74 -10.92 20.05
N GLY A 85 -1.98 -11.67 18.98
CA GLY A 85 -3.12 -12.58 18.89
C GLY A 85 -2.80 -13.98 19.40
N THR A 86 -3.65 -14.49 20.30
CA THR A 86 -3.62 -15.86 20.84
C THR A 86 -4.88 -16.59 20.42
N VAL A 87 -4.74 -17.59 19.56
CA VAL A 87 -5.84 -18.42 19.07
C VAL A 87 -6.08 -19.58 20.02
N PHE A 88 -7.33 -19.92 20.28
CA PHE A 88 -7.72 -21.07 21.09
C PHE A 88 -8.18 -22.21 20.18
N LEU A 89 -7.35 -23.24 20.09
CA LEU A 89 -7.59 -24.45 19.30
C LEU A 89 -8.56 -25.40 19.99
N TYR A 90 -8.53 -25.44 21.31
CA TYR A 90 -9.44 -26.24 22.13
C TYR A 90 -9.64 -25.59 23.50
N LYS A 91 -10.89 -25.58 23.98
CA LYS A 91 -11.26 -25.22 25.35
C LYS A 91 -12.29 -26.20 25.88
N GLY A 92 -11.94 -26.97 26.89
CA GLY A 92 -12.88 -27.93 27.47
C GLY A 92 -12.25 -28.85 28.49
N ASN A 93 -13.08 -29.73 29.05
CA ASN A 93 -12.62 -30.76 29.98
C ASN A 93 -11.68 -31.73 29.26
N TYR A 94 -10.62 -32.13 29.95
CA TYR A 94 -9.60 -33.04 29.44
C TYR A 94 -9.12 -33.94 30.58
N LYS A 95 -9.43 -35.23 30.45
CA LYS A 95 -8.96 -36.27 31.35
C LYS A 95 -7.71 -36.90 30.78
N PHE A 96 -6.64 -36.96 31.57
CA PHE A 96 -5.39 -37.55 31.14
C PHE A 96 -4.66 -38.25 32.30
N THR A 97 -3.69 -39.07 31.94
CA THR A 97 -2.77 -39.69 32.87
C THR A 97 -1.39 -39.08 32.67
N VAL A 98 -0.73 -38.55 33.69
CA VAL A 98 0.62 -37.97 33.57
C VAL A 98 1.55 -39.00 32.89
N GLY A 99 2.28 -38.56 31.85
CA GLY A 99 3.08 -39.43 30.99
C GLY A 99 2.34 -40.05 29.81
N LYS A 100 1.03 -39.77 29.63
CA LYS A 100 0.20 -40.18 28.50
C LYS A 100 -0.82 -39.10 28.14
N SER A 101 -0.90 -38.74 26.88
CA SER A 101 -1.81 -37.71 26.40
C SER A 101 -2.21 -37.99 24.95
N ASP A 102 -3.37 -37.44 24.56
CA ASP A 102 -3.85 -37.52 23.18
C ASP A 102 -3.05 -36.61 22.23
N PHE A 103 -2.25 -35.69 22.77
CA PHE A 103 -1.35 -34.81 22.03
C PHE A 103 0.07 -35.38 22.00
N ALA A 104 0.50 -35.86 20.83
CA ALA A 104 1.86 -36.36 20.65
C ALA A 104 2.91 -35.30 21.03
N GLY A 105 3.81 -35.65 21.95
CA GLY A 105 4.86 -34.78 22.48
C GLY A 105 4.51 -34.04 23.78
N LEU A 106 3.23 -33.94 24.15
CA LEU A 106 2.82 -33.40 25.45
C LEU A 106 3.09 -34.39 26.60
N ASP A 107 3.07 -35.70 26.31
CA ASP A 107 3.23 -36.80 27.27
C ASP A 107 4.44 -36.65 28.18
N GLU A 108 5.61 -36.38 27.60
CA GLU A 108 6.85 -36.22 28.34
C GLU A 108 6.90 -34.87 29.07
N ALA A 109 6.38 -33.81 28.44
CA ALA A 109 6.33 -32.49 29.06
C ALA A 109 5.47 -32.49 30.33
N LEU A 110 4.38 -33.27 30.36
CA LEU A 110 3.49 -33.41 31.52
C LEU A 110 4.19 -33.94 32.78
N LYS A 111 5.26 -34.75 32.64
CA LYS A 111 5.97 -35.34 33.80
C LYS A 111 6.70 -34.30 34.64
N GLU A 112 7.07 -33.17 34.05
CA GLU A 112 7.80 -32.09 34.72
C GLU A 112 6.90 -30.91 35.13
N VAL A 113 5.59 -31.03 34.92
CA VAL A 113 4.64 -29.96 35.19
C VAL A 113 4.49 -29.70 36.69
N GLU A 114 4.45 -28.42 37.03
CA GLU A 114 4.14 -27.93 38.37
C GLU A 114 2.91 -27.03 38.31
N PHE A 115 1.91 -27.34 39.12
CA PHE A 115 0.72 -26.50 39.28
C PHE A 115 0.98 -25.40 40.30
N LYS A 116 0.60 -24.18 39.95
CA LYS A 116 0.60 -23.01 40.83
C LYS A 116 -0.80 -22.42 40.86
N ASP A 117 -1.39 -22.41 42.05
CA ASP A 117 -2.76 -22.01 42.33
C ASP A 117 -3.78 -22.67 41.39
N GLY A 118 -3.59 -23.97 41.15
CA GLY A 118 -4.45 -24.77 40.28
C GLY A 118 -4.18 -24.64 38.79
N VAL A 119 -3.21 -23.81 38.35
CA VAL A 119 -2.89 -23.62 36.93
C VAL A 119 -1.49 -24.13 36.61
N ALA A 120 -1.36 -24.81 35.47
CA ALA A 120 -0.09 -25.18 34.88
C ALA A 120 -0.04 -24.76 33.41
N THR A 121 1.07 -24.14 33.00
CA THR A 121 1.32 -23.74 31.62
C THR A 121 2.47 -24.56 31.05
N VAL A 122 2.21 -25.27 29.96
CA VAL A 122 3.17 -26.15 29.29
C VAL A 122 3.33 -25.68 27.86
N THR A 123 4.56 -25.43 27.44
CA THR A 123 4.84 -25.02 26.06
C THR A 123 5.64 -26.10 25.35
N VAL A 124 5.13 -26.57 24.21
CA VAL A 124 5.68 -27.70 23.46
C VAL A 124 5.81 -27.30 21.99
N THR A 125 6.86 -27.76 21.32
CA THR A 125 6.95 -27.71 19.87
C THR A 125 6.30 -28.96 19.29
N MET A 126 5.26 -28.80 18.48
CA MET A 126 4.57 -29.93 17.86
C MET A 126 5.48 -30.60 16.83
N ALA A 127 5.38 -31.92 16.69
CA ALA A 127 6.11 -32.67 15.67
C ALA A 127 5.71 -32.24 14.25
N GLU A 128 6.62 -32.36 13.29
CA GLU A 128 6.35 -32.03 11.87
C GLU A 128 5.26 -32.91 11.25
N ASP A 129 5.13 -34.14 11.72
CA ASP A 129 4.10 -35.10 11.31
C ASP A 129 2.89 -35.12 12.24
N PHE A 130 2.76 -34.12 13.12
CA PHE A 130 1.68 -34.03 14.11
C PHE A 130 0.30 -34.13 13.44
N LYS A 131 -0.57 -34.96 14.05
CA LYS A 131 -1.95 -35.16 13.66
C LYS A 131 -2.87 -34.64 14.75
N MET A 132 -3.79 -33.77 14.37
CA MET A 132 -4.74 -33.20 15.31
C MET A 132 -5.66 -34.30 15.86
N PRO A 133 -5.87 -34.38 17.19
CA PRO A 133 -6.82 -35.34 17.76
C PRO A 133 -8.24 -35.09 17.24
N ALA A 134 -8.99 -36.16 16.98
CA ALA A 134 -10.33 -36.07 16.39
C ALA A 134 -11.29 -35.18 17.22
N PHE A 135 -11.22 -35.26 18.55
CA PHE A 135 -12.06 -34.44 19.43
C PHE A 135 -11.79 -32.94 19.29
N VAL A 136 -10.57 -32.55 18.93
CA VAL A 136 -10.26 -31.14 18.65
C VAL A 136 -10.79 -30.74 17.28
N SER A 137 -10.60 -31.57 16.25
CA SER A 137 -11.17 -31.30 14.93
C SER A 137 -12.69 -31.17 14.98
N ASP A 138 -13.38 -31.98 15.79
CA ASP A 138 -14.83 -31.89 15.99
C ASP A 138 -15.21 -30.60 16.73
N TYR A 139 -14.46 -30.24 17.79
CA TYR A 139 -14.64 -28.96 18.49
C TYR A 139 -14.51 -27.75 17.55
N ILE A 140 -13.55 -27.75 16.63
CA ILE A 140 -13.35 -26.66 15.66
C ILE A 140 -14.52 -26.57 14.69
N LYS A 141 -15.05 -27.70 14.20
CA LYS A 141 -16.25 -27.71 13.34
C LYS A 141 -17.45 -27.12 14.06
N ASP A 142 -17.69 -27.54 15.30
CA ASP A 142 -18.78 -27.00 16.13
C ASP A 142 -18.64 -25.49 16.33
N LYS A 143 -17.41 -24.99 16.52
CA LYS A 143 -17.12 -23.55 16.60
C LYS A 143 -17.43 -22.80 15.30
N ILE A 144 -17.03 -23.34 14.16
CA ILE A 144 -17.35 -22.77 12.86
C ILE A 144 -18.88 -22.69 12.67
N GLU A 145 -19.61 -23.75 12.99
CA GLU A 145 -21.07 -23.76 12.88
C GLU A 145 -21.73 -22.74 13.83
N ALA A 146 -21.26 -22.64 15.07
CA ALA A 146 -21.76 -21.65 16.03
C ALA A 146 -21.54 -20.20 15.54
N VAL A 147 -20.37 -19.89 15.00
CA VAL A 147 -20.09 -18.55 14.44
C VAL A 147 -20.96 -18.29 13.20
N LYS A 148 -21.20 -19.29 12.33
CA LYS A 148 -22.15 -19.15 11.20
C LYS A 148 -23.56 -18.78 11.65
N GLU A 149 -24.04 -19.39 12.73
CA GLU A 149 -25.36 -19.07 13.28
C GLU A 149 -25.41 -17.65 13.85
N GLN A 150 -24.35 -17.21 14.53
CA GLN A 150 -24.22 -15.85 15.04
C GLN A 150 -24.21 -14.81 13.92
N GLU A 151 -23.35 -14.97 12.91
CA GLU A 151 -23.25 -14.07 11.75
C GLU A 151 -24.59 -13.95 11.01
N LYS A 152 -25.33 -15.06 10.88
CA LYS A 152 -26.66 -15.07 10.29
C LYS A 152 -27.69 -14.29 11.11
N ALA A 153 -27.61 -14.36 12.44
CA ALA A 153 -28.49 -13.61 13.33
C ALA A 153 -28.21 -12.10 13.26
N GLU A 154 -26.94 -11.70 13.20
CA GLU A 154 -26.52 -10.29 13.09
C GLU A 154 -26.84 -9.67 11.72
N SER A 155 -26.74 -10.46 10.64
CA SER A 155 -27.21 -10.04 9.31
C SER A 155 -28.73 -9.83 9.24
N ALA A 156 -29.50 -10.59 10.02
CA ALA A 156 -30.96 -10.47 10.07
C ALA A 156 -31.44 -9.22 10.84
N THR A 157 -30.66 -8.72 11.80
CA THR A 157 -31.01 -7.54 12.62
C THR A 157 -30.56 -6.21 12.02
N THR A 158 -29.65 -6.23 11.04
CA THR A 158 -29.12 -5.05 10.34
C THR A 158 -29.83 -4.71 9.03
N SER A 159 -30.82 -5.53 8.60
CA SER A 159 -31.70 -5.16 7.48
C SER A 159 -32.62 -3.98 7.86
N PRO A 160 -32.70 -2.90 7.05
CA PRO A 160 -33.54 -1.77 7.37
C PRO A 160 -35.01 -2.20 7.32
N SER A 161 -35.72 -1.98 8.42
CA SER A 161 -37.17 -2.09 8.47
C SER A 161 -37.77 -1.01 7.55
N THR A 162 -38.14 -1.41 6.34
CA THR A 162 -38.91 -0.59 5.41
C THR A 162 -40.27 -0.30 6.04
N SER A 163 -40.37 0.83 6.73
CA SER A 163 -41.66 1.39 7.15
C SER A 163 -42.42 1.79 5.89
N GLN A 164 -43.46 1.01 5.57
CA GLN A 164 -44.47 1.38 4.59
C GLN A 164 -45.22 2.62 5.08
N GLU A 165 -45.15 3.71 4.31
CA GLU A 165 -46.22 4.70 4.25
C GLU A 165 -46.88 4.65 2.86
N PRO A 166 -48.19 4.93 2.75
CA PRO A 166 -49.03 4.43 1.69
C PRO A 166 -48.95 5.26 0.40
N ALA A 167 -49.14 4.54 -0.69
CA ALA A 167 -49.23 5.03 -2.06
C ALA A 167 -50.26 6.15 -2.23
N THR A 168 -49.87 7.16 -3.02
CA THR A 168 -50.82 7.97 -3.78
C THR A 168 -50.50 7.82 -5.26
N ASP A 169 -51.51 7.34 -5.98
CA ASP A 169 -51.57 7.14 -7.43
C ASP A 169 -51.39 8.45 -8.21
N THR A 170 -50.70 8.40 -9.36
CA THR A 170 -51.24 8.70 -10.72
C THR A 170 -50.09 8.92 -11.74
N PRO A 171 -50.23 8.53 -13.03
CA PRO A 171 -49.11 8.03 -13.84
C PRO A 171 -48.74 8.89 -15.07
N SER A 172 -47.78 8.34 -15.84
CA SER A 172 -47.39 8.66 -17.24
C SER A 172 -46.48 9.89 -17.43
N ALA A 173 -45.44 9.87 -18.27
CA ALA A 173 -45.36 9.18 -19.57
C ALA A 173 -43.94 8.74 -19.96
N GLU A 174 -43.94 7.73 -20.83
CA GLU A 174 -42.84 7.09 -21.54
C GLU A 174 -42.02 8.04 -22.43
N THR A 175 -40.74 7.71 -22.64
CA THR A 175 -40.15 7.33 -23.96
C THR A 175 -38.62 7.23 -23.79
N SER A 176 -38.07 6.01 -23.78
CA SER A 176 -37.55 5.27 -24.95
C SER A 176 -36.23 5.82 -25.51
N ALA A 177 -35.11 5.16 -25.19
CA ALA A 177 -34.34 4.33 -26.13
C ALA A 177 -32.82 4.35 -25.89
N LYS A 178 -32.27 3.12 -25.96
CA LYS A 178 -30.98 2.71 -26.53
C LYS A 178 -29.69 2.80 -25.69
N GLU A 179 -29.37 1.64 -25.10
CA GLU A 179 -28.18 0.82 -25.41
C GLU A 179 -26.84 1.55 -25.61
N SER A 180 -25.98 1.48 -24.59
CA SER A 180 -24.53 1.43 -24.77
C SER A 180 -23.94 0.56 -23.66
N ALA A 181 -23.23 -0.48 -24.08
CA ALA A 181 -22.55 -1.42 -23.20
C ALA A 181 -21.46 -0.68 -22.39
N SER A 182 -21.65 -0.58 -21.08
CA SER A 182 -20.56 -0.27 -20.16
C SER A 182 -19.84 -1.55 -19.79
N ALA A 183 -18.58 -1.65 -20.20
CA ALA A 183 -17.63 -2.56 -19.58
C ALA A 183 -17.63 -2.28 -18.07
N THR A 184 -17.94 -3.30 -17.29
CA THR A 184 -17.86 -3.31 -15.82
C THR A 184 -16.42 -3.01 -15.38
N PRO A 185 -16.22 -2.13 -14.38
CA PRO A 185 -14.93 -2.00 -13.73
C PRO A 185 -14.68 -3.17 -12.78
N ASP A 186 -13.39 -3.46 -12.69
CA ASP A 186 -12.65 -4.28 -11.74
C ASP A 186 -13.35 -4.77 -10.47
N SER A 187 -13.12 -6.04 -10.18
CA SER A 187 -13.16 -6.59 -8.83
C SER A 187 -12.18 -5.85 -7.92
N GLU A 188 -12.75 -5.03 -7.05
CA GLU A 188 -12.10 -4.45 -5.88
C GLU A 188 -11.45 -5.55 -5.02
N PRO A 189 -10.16 -5.44 -4.61
CA PRO A 189 -9.59 -6.35 -3.62
C PRO A 189 -10.17 -5.99 -2.25
N GLN A 190 -10.97 -6.91 -1.68
CA GLN A 190 -11.44 -6.81 -0.31
C GLN A 190 -10.28 -6.85 0.70
N ALA A 191 -10.52 -6.26 1.87
CA ALA A 191 -9.58 -6.06 2.98
C ALA A 191 -8.52 -7.15 3.10
N VAL A 192 -7.27 -6.75 2.87
CA VAL A 192 -6.09 -7.61 2.96
C VAL A 192 -5.45 -7.37 4.33
N ALA A 193 -5.50 -8.35 5.22
CA ALA A 193 -4.58 -8.42 6.36
C ALA A 193 -3.13 -8.44 5.84
N PRO A 194 -2.15 -7.82 6.51
CA PRO A 194 -0.82 -7.61 5.98
C PRO A 194 -0.13 -8.92 5.60
N ILE A 195 0.69 -8.82 4.56
CA ILE A 195 1.32 -9.93 3.87
C ILE A 195 2.34 -10.64 4.77
N VAL A 196 2.24 -11.96 4.75
CA VAL A 196 3.16 -12.94 5.36
C VAL A 196 4.59 -12.67 4.88
N ARG A 197 5.47 -12.19 5.76
CA ARG A 197 6.91 -12.37 5.58
C ARG A 197 7.26 -13.79 5.98
N GLU A 198 7.43 -14.65 4.99
CA GLU A 198 8.07 -15.95 5.18
C GLU A 198 9.59 -15.71 5.20
N GLU A 199 10.21 -15.81 6.38
CA GLU A 199 11.67 -15.83 6.50
C GLU A 199 12.19 -17.13 5.88
N ALA A 200 12.84 -17.02 4.72
CA ALA A 200 13.49 -18.14 4.05
C ALA A 200 14.70 -18.64 4.87
N SER A 201 14.73 -19.95 5.15
CA SER A 201 15.94 -20.71 5.50
C SER A 201 16.19 -21.76 4.39
N PRO A 202 17.45 -22.10 4.03
CA PRO A 202 17.78 -22.50 2.67
C PRO A 202 17.75 -24.02 2.39
N ALA A 203 17.59 -24.31 1.08
CA ALA A 203 17.83 -25.58 0.35
C ALA A 203 16.76 -26.69 0.55
N SER A 204 16.29 -27.43 -0.46
CA SER A 204 16.77 -27.75 -1.82
C SER A 204 15.64 -28.36 -2.68
N GLU A 205 15.72 -28.14 -3.99
CA GLU A 205 15.24 -28.97 -5.12
C GLU A 205 13.74 -29.35 -5.28
N SER A 206 13.13 -28.73 -6.30
CA SER A 206 12.30 -29.35 -7.36
C SER A 206 11.16 -30.30 -6.99
N ALA A 207 9.90 -29.85 -7.18
CA ALA A 207 8.93 -30.54 -8.04
C ALA A 207 7.66 -29.69 -8.30
N THR A 208 7.41 -29.46 -9.59
CA THR A 208 6.14 -29.30 -10.32
C THR A 208 4.82 -29.14 -9.54
N ALA A 209 4.10 -28.05 -9.90
CA ALA A 209 2.69 -27.84 -9.64
C ALA A 209 1.81 -29.00 -10.17
N SER A 210 0.94 -29.52 -9.31
CA SER A 210 -0.22 -30.34 -9.69
C SER A 210 -1.41 -29.93 -8.84
N SER A 211 -2.50 -29.55 -9.50
CA SER A 211 -3.82 -29.40 -8.91
C SER A 211 -4.28 -30.74 -8.32
N SER A 212 -4.62 -30.78 -7.03
CA SER A 212 -5.38 -31.89 -6.44
C SER A 212 -6.38 -31.36 -5.41
N THR A 213 -7.65 -31.46 -5.77
CA THR A 213 -8.77 -31.57 -4.84
C THR A 213 -8.69 -32.93 -4.13
N SER A 214 -8.59 -32.96 -2.79
CA SER A 214 -9.17 -33.98 -1.89
C SER A 214 -8.49 -33.97 -0.51
N ASP A 215 -9.28 -33.72 0.54
CA ASP A 215 -9.25 -34.38 1.87
C ASP A 215 -7.97 -34.40 2.75
N ASP A 216 -6.90 -33.68 2.40
CA ASP A 216 -5.62 -33.66 3.15
C ASP A 216 -5.34 -32.36 3.94
N GLU A 217 -6.34 -31.49 4.13
CA GLU A 217 -6.18 -30.21 4.86
C GLU A 217 -6.00 -30.36 6.39
N ASP A 218 -6.19 -31.56 6.95
CA ASP A 218 -5.99 -31.87 8.38
C ASP A 218 -4.50 -32.05 8.80
N LYS A 219 -3.54 -31.61 8.00
CA LYS A 219 -2.15 -31.46 8.48
C LYS A 219 -2.04 -30.18 9.29
N ALA A 220 -2.46 -30.31 10.55
CA ALA A 220 -2.35 -29.37 11.66
C ALA A 220 -1.43 -28.17 11.38
N PHE A 221 -2.01 -27.00 11.15
CA PHE A 221 -1.27 -25.74 10.89
C PHE A 221 -0.30 -25.32 12.01
N VAL A 222 -0.31 -26.05 13.12
CA VAL A 222 0.61 -25.95 14.27
C VAL A 222 1.75 -26.97 14.26
N ALA A 223 1.84 -27.85 13.26
CA ALA A 223 2.97 -28.76 13.08
C ALA A 223 4.29 -27.98 12.97
N GLY A 224 5.32 -28.45 13.66
CA GLY A 224 6.61 -27.74 13.79
C GLY A 224 6.56 -26.45 14.61
N LYS A 225 5.38 -26.01 15.07
CA LYS A 225 5.19 -24.74 15.80
C LYS A 225 5.17 -24.93 17.31
N LYS A 226 5.52 -23.85 18.01
CA LYS A 226 5.45 -23.77 19.47
C LYS A 226 4.01 -23.43 19.89
N VAL A 227 3.39 -24.31 20.65
CA VAL A 227 2.02 -24.16 21.17
C VAL A 227 2.00 -24.25 22.69
N THR A 228 0.96 -23.71 23.32
CA THR A 228 0.84 -23.65 24.77
C THR A 228 -0.42 -24.37 25.23
N PHE A 229 -0.25 -25.29 26.19
CA PHE A 229 -1.32 -25.96 26.91
C PHE A 229 -1.43 -25.33 28.30
N ILE A 230 -2.60 -24.81 28.63
CA ILE A 230 -2.92 -24.30 29.96
C ILE A 230 -3.90 -25.29 30.59
N LEU A 231 -3.45 -25.95 31.66
CA LEU A 231 -4.20 -26.95 32.39
C LEU A 231 -4.66 -26.35 33.71
N THR A 232 -5.97 -26.36 33.96
CA THR A 232 -6.54 -25.88 35.23
C THR A 232 -7.15 -27.05 36.00
N VAL A 233 -6.63 -27.33 37.19
CA VAL A 233 -7.13 -28.34 38.12
C VAL A 233 -7.35 -27.68 39.47
N ASN A 234 -8.62 -27.48 39.84
CA ASN A 234 -9.00 -26.76 41.05
C ASN A 234 -8.33 -27.34 42.32
N GLY A 235 -7.59 -26.49 43.03
CA GLY A 235 -6.93 -26.85 44.29
C GLY A 235 -5.64 -27.68 44.15
N LYS A 236 -5.20 -28.01 42.93
CA LYS A 236 -3.92 -28.71 42.70
C LYS A 236 -2.76 -27.73 42.84
N ASN A 237 -1.70 -28.14 43.53
CA ASN A 237 -0.47 -27.38 43.68
C ASN A 237 0.75 -28.31 43.72
N GLY A 238 1.88 -27.80 43.24
CA GLY A 238 3.15 -28.53 43.20
C GLY A 238 3.28 -29.49 42.01
N LYS A 239 4.34 -30.30 42.04
CA LYS A 239 4.66 -31.26 40.97
C LYS A 239 3.65 -32.40 40.90
N VAL A 240 3.37 -32.86 39.69
CA VAL A 240 2.57 -34.07 39.44
C VAL A 240 3.42 -35.34 39.53
N THR A 241 2.77 -36.48 39.73
CA THR A 241 3.45 -37.79 39.74
C THR A 241 3.20 -38.52 38.42
N ASP A 242 4.22 -39.17 37.85
CA ASP A 242 4.06 -40.00 36.64
C ASP A 242 2.99 -41.10 36.88
N GLY A 243 2.07 -41.25 35.94
CA GLY A 243 0.90 -42.13 36.08
C GLY A 243 -0.27 -41.58 36.89
N GLU A 244 -0.21 -40.36 37.44
CA GLU A 244 -1.34 -39.71 38.13
C GLU A 244 -2.47 -39.39 37.13
N GLU A 245 -3.71 -39.73 37.47
CA GLU A 245 -4.88 -39.35 36.67
C GLU A 245 -5.43 -37.99 37.12
N LEU A 246 -5.64 -37.08 36.16
CA LEU A 246 -6.13 -35.74 36.40
C LEU A 246 -7.31 -35.42 35.47
N ASP A 247 -8.22 -34.61 35.98
CA ASP A 247 -9.34 -34.03 35.25
C ASP A 247 -9.13 -32.51 35.24
N ALA A 248 -8.80 -31.96 34.07
CA ALA A 248 -8.42 -30.56 33.91
C ALA A 248 -9.37 -29.85 32.95
N GLU A 249 -9.56 -28.55 33.16
CA GLU A 249 -9.97 -27.67 32.07
C GLU A 249 -8.73 -27.33 31.24
N LEU A 250 -8.71 -27.79 30.00
CA LEU A 250 -7.62 -27.55 29.06
C LEU A 250 -7.96 -26.35 28.17
N GLN A 251 -7.01 -25.43 28.05
CA GLN A 251 -6.93 -24.48 26.94
C GLN A 251 -5.69 -24.81 26.11
N TRP A 252 -5.90 -25.15 24.83
CA TRP A 252 -4.83 -25.34 23.88
C TRP A 252 -4.74 -24.11 22.98
N THR A 253 -3.60 -23.42 23.03
CA THR A 253 -3.45 -22.09 22.44
C THR A 253 -2.22 -21.99 21.54
N TYR A 254 -2.32 -21.11 20.55
CA TYR A 254 -1.24 -20.80 19.63
C TYR A 254 -1.18 -19.29 19.39
N VAL A 255 0.02 -18.72 19.58
CA VAL A 255 0.31 -17.32 19.20
C VAL A 255 0.80 -17.33 17.77
N PHE A 256 0.11 -16.64 16.86
CA PHE A 256 0.42 -16.70 15.44
C PHE A 256 1.36 -15.57 15.03
N ASP A 257 2.46 -15.93 14.38
CA ASP A 257 3.58 -15.01 14.10
C ASP A 257 3.20 -13.84 13.17
N GLY A 258 2.20 -14.03 12.29
CA GLY A 258 1.76 -13.02 11.33
C GLY A 258 0.89 -11.88 11.91
N GLY A 259 0.51 -11.95 13.20
CA GLY A 259 -0.33 -10.96 13.87
C GLY A 259 0.24 -10.51 15.20
N THR A 260 1.57 -10.44 15.32
CA THR A 260 2.23 -9.96 16.53
C THR A 260 3.13 -8.76 16.22
N TYR A 261 2.65 -7.57 16.55
CA TYR A 261 3.52 -6.41 16.78
C TYR A 261 3.81 -6.36 18.28
N ASN A 262 4.95 -6.92 18.67
CA ASN A 262 5.30 -7.11 20.08
C ASN A 262 6.58 -6.35 20.44
N ALA A 263 6.50 -5.49 21.46
CA ALA A 263 7.63 -4.77 22.06
C ALA A 263 8.82 -5.69 22.41
N ASP A 264 8.54 -6.94 22.76
CA ASP A 264 9.53 -7.93 23.16
C ASP A 264 10.16 -8.73 22.02
N SER A 265 9.69 -8.56 20.78
CA SER A 265 10.26 -9.25 19.63
C SER A 265 11.71 -8.83 19.38
N SER A 266 12.51 -9.73 18.84
CA SER A 266 13.92 -9.47 18.51
C SER A 266 14.09 -8.36 17.46
N ALA A 267 13.09 -8.18 16.58
CA ALA A 267 13.04 -7.11 15.61
C ALA A 267 12.76 -5.75 16.28
N GLU A 268 11.76 -5.67 17.16
CA GLU A 268 11.44 -4.42 17.88
C GLU A 268 12.51 -4.01 18.90
N LYS A 269 13.18 -4.97 19.55
CA LYS A 269 14.30 -4.70 20.47
C LYS A 269 15.53 -4.08 19.81
N LYS A 270 15.66 -4.21 18.48
CA LYS A 270 16.73 -3.59 17.69
C LYS A 270 16.39 -2.17 17.22
N LYS A 271 15.12 -1.77 17.28
CA LYS A 271 14.66 -0.42 16.90
C LYS A 271 15.03 0.58 18.00
N THR A 272 15.39 1.80 17.62
CA THR A 272 15.57 2.89 18.59
C THR A 272 14.22 3.29 19.19
N ASP A 273 14.21 4.00 20.31
CA ASP A 273 12.94 4.46 20.92
C ASP A 273 12.18 5.45 20.00
N GLU A 274 12.88 6.12 19.07
CA GLU A 274 12.27 6.98 18.04
C GLU A 274 11.65 6.16 16.88
N ASP A 275 12.10 4.91 16.66
CA ASP A 275 11.64 4.02 15.58
C ASP A 275 10.45 3.13 15.97
N LYS A 276 10.14 3.02 17.27
CA LYS A 276 9.09 2.16 17.83
C LYS A 276 7.71 2.81 17.70
N LYS A 277 7.18 2.85 16.47
CA LYS A 277 5.84 3.41 16.22
C LYS A 277 4.71 2.39 16.37
N GLY A 278 4.99 1.09 16.53
CA GLY A 278 3.97 0.05 16.53
C GLY A 278 3.24 -0.08 15.19
N PHE A 279 2.06 -0.70 15.19
CA PHE A 279 1.17 -0.81 14.04
C PHE A 279 0.18 0.35 14.03
N ALA A 280 0.11 1.09 12.92
CA ALA A 280 -0.86 2.18 12.74
C ALA A 280 -2.20 1.62 12.22
N LEU A 281 -3.27 1.83 12.98
CA LEU A 281 -4.63 1.38 12.65
C LEU A 281 -5.59 2.57 12.72
N GLU A 282 -6.28 2.86 11.62
CA GLU A 282 -7.39 3.81 11.62
C GLU A 282 -8.66 3.08 12.10
N ILE A 283 -9.29 3.59 13.16
CA ILE A 283 -10.48 2.99 13.76
C ILE A 283 -11.68 3.21 12.84
N GLY A 284 -12.28 2.11 12.37
CA GLY A 284 -13.33 2.07 11.37
C GLY A 284 -12.83 1.79 9.95
N SER A 285 -11.57 1.41 9.76
CA SER A 285 -10.99 1.07 8.46
C SER A 285 -11.29 -0.36 8.00
N GLY A 286 -11.71 -1.25 8.90
CA GLY A 286 -12.00 -2.65 8.58
C GLY A 286 -10.77 -3.45 8.18
N LYS A 287 -9.59 -3.08 8.69
CA LYS A 287 -8.32 -3.75 8.41
C LYS A 287 -8.13 -5.01 9.26
N PHE A 288 -8.80 -5.07 10.41
CA PHE A 288 -8.80 -6.24 11.30
C PHE A 288 -10.09 -7.05 11.18
N ILE A 289 -10.12 -8.20 11.84
CA ILE A 289 -11.35 -8.99 11.98
C ILE A 289 -12.45 -8.14 12.64
N ASP A 290 -13.69 -8.49 12.33
CA ASP A 290 -14.84 -7.75 12.85
C ASP A 290 -14.86 -7.72 14.40
N GLY A 291 -15.34 -6.61 14.95
CA GLY A 291 -15.33 -6.34 16.39
C GLY A 291 -13.97 -5.93 16.98
N PHE A 292 -12.84 -6.09 16.27
CA PHE A 292 -11.52 -5.67 16.79
C PHE A 292 -11.46 -4.16 17.01
N GLU A 293 -11.75 -3.39 15.96
CA GLU A 293 -11.68 -1.92 16.00
C GLU A 293 -12.74 -1.34 16.95
N ASP A 294 -13.94 -1.92 16.97
CA ASP A 294 -15.02 -1.52 17.89
C ASP A 294 -14.65 -1.78 19.35
N ALA A 295 -13.98 -2.89 19.65
CA ALA A 295 -13.53 -3.20 21.00
C ALA A 295 -12.44 -2.24 21.51
N MET A 296 -11.76 -1.50 20.61
CA MET A 296 -10.81 -0.45 20.96
C MET A 296 -11.47 0.90 21.24
N ILE A 297 -12.68 1.16 20.72
CA ILE A 297 -13.41 2.40 20.97
C ILE A 297 -13.67 2.54 22.48
N GLY A 298 -13.47 3.76 23.00
CA GLY A 298 -13.61 4.05 24.43
C GLY A 298 -12.39 3.70 25.28
N MET A 299 -11.36 3.07 24.72
CA MET A 299 -10.09 2.89 25.44
C MET A 299 -9.44 4.26 25.71
N SER A 300 -8.77 4.39 26.85
CA SER A 300 -7.99 5.60 27.17
C SER A 300 -6.87 5.79 26.15
N VAL A 301 -6.67 7.02 25.66
CA VAL A 301 -5.60 7.35 24.71
C VAL A 301 -4.20 7.40 25.34
N VAL A 302 -4.10 7.25 26.66
CA VAL A 302 -2.84 7.28 27.39
C VAL A 302 -1.93 6.12 26.95
N ALA A 303 -0.69 6.44 26.58
CA ALA A 303 0.33 5.47 26.21
C ALA A 303 0.54 4.38 27.29
N GLY A 304 0.69 3.14 26.86
CA GLY A 304 0.79 1.95 27.72
C GLY A 304 -0.56 1.41 28.19
N THR A 305 -1.70 1.99 27.77
CA THR A 305 -3.03 1.42 28.07
C THR A 305 -3.16 0.05 27.41
N LYS A 306 -3.45 -0.99 28.21
CA LYS A 306 -3.58 -2.38 27.75
C LYS A 306 -5.02 -2.87 27.84
N LYS A 307 -5.41 -3.72 26.90
CA LYS A 307 -6.69 -4.44 26.94
C LYS A 307 -6.55 -5.76 26.20
N THR A 308 -7.19 -6.80 26.71
CA THR A 308 -7.39 -8.05 25.97
C THR A 308 -8.73 -7.98 25.27
N LEU A 309 -8.74 -8.12 23.94
CA LEU A 309 -9.94 -8.17 23.12
C LEU A 309 -10.27 -9.64 22.85
N GLU A 310 -11.37 -10.13 23.40
CA GLU A 310 -11.85 -11.50 23.20
C GLU A 310 -12.80 -11.51 22.01
N LEU A 311 -12.39 -12.16 20.91
CA LEU A 311 -13.09 -12.15 19.62
C LEU A 311 -13.14 -13.56 19.03
N ASN A 312 -13.81 -13.68 17.89
CA ASN A 312 -13.82 -14.87 17.06
C ASN A 312 -13.38 -14.53 15.65
N PHE A 313 -12.64 -15.42 15.02
CA PHE A 313 -12.46 -15.34 13.57
C PHE A 313 -13.81 -15.58 12.87
N PRO A 314 -14.05 -14.93 11.72
CA PRO A 314 -15.23 -15.19 10.90
C PRO A 314 -15.37 -16.67 10.56
N SER A 315 -16.59 -17.11 10.29
CA SER A 315 -16.85 -18.50 9.95
C SER A 315 -16.21 -18.95 8.63
N GLU A 316 -15.97 -18.00 7.72
CA GLU A 316 -15.24 -18.19 6.46
C GLU A 316 -14.07 -17.21 6.36
N TYR A 317 -12.97 -17.51 7.06
CA TYR A 317 -11.79 -16.63 7.06
C TYR A 317 -10.86 -16.92 5.87
N LYS A 318 -11.15 -16.29 4.73
CA LYS A 318 -10.48 -16.54 3.44
C LYS A 318 -8.96 -16.33 3.45
N SER A 319 -8.48 -15.39 4.26
CA SER A 319 -7.05 -15.09 4.37
C SER A 319 -6.25 -16.23 5.02
N ASN A 320 -6.89 -17.03 5.89
CA ASN A 320 -6.32 -18.24 6.46
C ASN A 320 -7.43 -19.17 6.97
N THR A 321 -7.83 -20.14 6.15
CA THR A 321 -8.97 -21.02 6.43
C THR A 321 -8.81 -21.80 7.75
N ASN A 322 -7.57 -22.09 8.17
CA ASN A 322 -7.27 -22.78 9.42
C ASN A 322 -7.68 -22.03 10.69
N LEU A 323 -7.94 -20.73 10.59
CA LEU A 323 -8.34 -19.90 11.72
C LEU A 323 -9.87 -19.71 11.81
N SER A 324 -10.61 -20.13 10.79
CA SER A 324 -12.05 -19.87 10.68
C SER A 324 -12.82 -20.34 11.92
N GLY A 325 -13.70 -19.49 12.44
CA GLY A 325 -14.55 -19.77 13.60
C GLY A 325 -13.84 -19.89 14.95
N LEU A 326 -12.51 -19.92 15.00
CA LEU A 326 -11.77 -20.08 16.26
C LEU A 326 -11.89 -18.85 17.16
N ASP A 327 -11.93 -19.07 18.47
CA ASP A 327 -11.82 -17.99 19.45
C ASP A 327 -10.39 -17.44 19.41
N VAL A 328 -10.24 -16.13 19.58
CA VAL A 328 -8.96 -15.44 19.60
C VAL A 328 -8.96 -14.29 20.60
N ASN A 329 -7.88 -14.20 21.38
CA ASN A 329 -7.64 -13.07 22.26
C ASN A 329 -6.53 -12.20 21.68
N PHE A 330 -6.80 -10.91 21.51
CA PHE A 330 -5.79 -9.93 21.14
C PHE A 330 -5.41 -9.10 22.35
N ASP A 331 -4.19 -9.29 22.85
CA ASP A 331 -3.61 -8.37 23.82
C ASP A 331 -3.11 -7.14 23.07
N VAL A 332 -3.80 -6.01 23.24
CA VAL A 332 -3.44 -4.72 22.63
C VAL A 332 -2.85 -3.77 23.67
N GLU A 333 -1.85 -3.00 23.25
CA GLU A 333 -1.24 -1.92 24.01
C GLU A 333 -1.20 -0.66 23.15
N ILE A 334 -1.84 0.42 23.61
CA ILE A 334 -1.82 1.72 22.94
C ILE A 334 -0.47 2.39 23.17
N LEU A 335 0.20 2.80 22.10
CA LEU A 335 1.43 3.59 22.14
C LEU A 335 1.14 5.08 22.01
N SER A 336 0.30 5.43 21.04
CA SER A 336 -0.23 6.77 20.85
C SER A 336 -1.55 6.71 20.10
N VAL A 337 -2.32 7.78 20.22
CA VAL A 337 -3.54 7.98 19.43
C VAL A 337 -3.44 9.35 18.78
N SER A 338 -3.73 9.42 17.50
CA SER A 338 -3.66 10.64 16.71
C SER A 338 -4.96 10.86 15.94
N ASN A 339 -5.29 12.12 15.74
CA ASN A 339 -6.31 12.54 14.79
C ASN A 339 -5.65 13.25 13.61
N PHE A 340 -5.92 12.79 12.40
CA PHE A 340 -5.48 13.46 11.19
C PHE A 340 -6.52 14.49 10.75
N TYR A 341 -6.06 15.64 10.29
CA TYR A 341 -6.91 16.70 9.77
C TYR A 341 -6.33 17.27 8.48
N LYS A 342 -7.22 17.76 7.62
CA LYS A 342 -6.80 18.50 6.43
C LYS A 342 -6.29 19.87 6.87
N ARG A 343 -5.07 20.22 6.48
CA ARG A 343 -4.46 21.51 6.84
C ARG A 343 -5.21 22.65 6.16
N ASP A 344 -5.33 23.77 6.87
CA ASP A 344 -5.78 25.04 6.32
C ASP A 344 -4.59 25.81 5.75
N MET A 345 -4.57 26.05 4.44
CA MET A 345 -3.48 26.79 3.79
C MET A 345 -3.53 28.30 4.04
N GLU A 346 -4.66 28.83 4.50
CA GLU A 346 -4.77 30.24 4.91
C GLU A 346 -4.16 30.46 6.31
N ASP A 347 -4.05 29.40 7.11
CA ASP A 347 -3.38 29.44 8.40
C ASP A 347 -1.85 29.35 8.22
N ALA A 348 -1.15 30.39 8.66
CA ALA A 348 0.29 30.53 8.43
C ALA A 348 1.12 29.44 9.14
N GLU A 349 0.67 28.94 10.30
CA GLU A 349 1.37 27.88 11.03
C GLU A 349 1.18 26.54 10.34
N GLN A 350 -0.05 26.23 9.91
CA GLN A 350 -0.35 25.01 9.17
C GLN A 350 0.29 25.00 7.78
N PHE A 351 0.37 26.14 7.09
CA PHE A 351 1.11 26.27 5.83
C PHE A 351 2.62 26.06 6.03
N ALA A 352 3.21 26.64 7.09
CA ALA A 352 4.62 26.43 7.41
C ALA A 352 4.92 24.96 7.72
N ALA A 353 4.03 24.28 8.46
CA ALA A 353 4.16 22.86 8.75
C ALA A 353 3.92 21.97 7.52
N LEU A 354 3.00 22.33 6.62
CA LEU A 354 2.84 21.68 5.32
C LEU A 354 4.14 21.75 4.52
N LYS A 355 4.75 22.94 4.45
CA LYS A 355 6.03 23.16 3.80
C LYS A 355 7.13 22.29 4.40
N GLU A 356 7.24 22.25 5.72
CA GLU A 356 8.24 21.45 6.43
C GLU A 356 8.10 19.96 6.12
N ASP A 357 6.88 19.42 6.26
CA ASP A 357 6.60 18.01 5.96
C ASP A 357 6.85 17.67 4.49
N PHE A 358 6.49 18.58 3.59
CA PHE A 358 6.74 18.42 2.16
C PHE A 358 8.24 18.37 1.87
N GLU A 359 9.03 19.32 2.38
CA GLU A 359 10.47 19.37 2.16
C GLU A 359 11.21 18.21 2.83
N LYS A 360 10.70 17.71 3.97
CA LYS A 360 11.22 16.51 4.62
C LYS A 360 11.05 15.25 3.78
N ALA A 361 10.00 15.18 2.96
CA ALA A 361 9.77 14.04 2.07
C ALA A 361 10.42 14.21 0.69
N ASN A 362 10.56 15.45 0.21
CA ASN A 362 10.94 15.72 -1.18
C ASN A 362 12.29 16.44 -1.35
N GLY A 363 12.94 16.85 -0.26
CA GLY A 363 14.17 17.62 -0.29
C GLY A 363 13.95 19.08 0.07
N LYS A 364 14.94 19.67 0.76
CA LYS A 364 14.92 21.08 1.17
C LYS A 364 14.81 22.02 -0.05
N GLY A 365 13.89 22.98 0.03
CA GLY A 365 13.61 23.94 -1.05
C GLY A 365 12.79 23.37 -2.21
N SER A 366 12.23 22.16 -2.08
CA SER A 366 11.26 21.61 -3.04
C SER A 366 9.87 22.26 -2.94
N PHE A 367 9.61 22.99 -1.85
CA PHE A 367 8.38 23.75 -1.64
C PHE A 367 8.64 25.26 -1.81
N ASP A 368 8.60 25.72 -3.05
CA ASP A 368 8.85 27.12 -3.44
C ASP A 368 7.56 27.95 -3.45
N TYR A 369 6.78 27.91 -2.37
CA TYR A 369 5.58 28.72 -2.23
C TYR A 369 5.66 29.56 -0.94
N THR A 370 5.31 30.85 -1.03
CA THR A 370 5.38 31.75 0.14
C THR A 370 4.13 31.71 1.00
N ASP A 371 2.97 31.53 0.38
CA ASP A 371 1.65 31.44 0.99
C ASP A 371 0.67 30.75 0.03
N LYS A 372 -0.60 30.58 0.44
CA LYS A 372 -1.64 29.97 -0.40
C LYS A 372 -1.84 30.71 -1.72
N LYS A 373 -1.76 32.04 -1.74
CA LYS A 373 -1.99 32.81 -2.96
C LYS A 373 -0.88 32.58 -3.98
N ASP A 374 0.38 32.58 -3.53
CA ASP A 374 1.53 32.25 -4.38
C ASP A 374 1.46 30.79 -4.87
N TYR A 375 1.03 29.86 -4.01
CA TYR A 375 0.74 28.47 -4.38
C TYR A 375 -0.34 28.38 -5.48
N ASP A 376 -1.52 28.97 -5.25
CA ASP A 376 -2.63 28.95 -6.19
C ASP A 376 -2.20 29.55 -7.54
N GLU A 377 -1.48 30.68 -7.54
CA GLU A 377 -1.02 31.33 -8.77
C GLU A 377 -0.03 30.45 -9.57
N LYS A 378 1.01 29.93 -8.90
CA LYS A 378 2.02 29.08 -9.55
C LYS A 378 1.44 27.74 -10.02
N VAL A 379 0.64 27.07 -9.19
CA VAL A 379 0.04 25.77 -9.54
C VAL A 379 -1.02 25.95 -10.62
N ARG A 380 -1.81 27.04 -10.60
CA ARG A 380 -2.78 27.33 -11.66
C ARG A 380 -2.11 27.51 -13.03
N VAL A 381 -0.92 28.14 -13.08
CA VAL A 381 -0.12 28.23 -14.31
C VAL A 381 0.25 26.84 -14.81
N LYS A 382 0.75 25.96 -13.94
CA LYS A 382 1.12 24.58 -14.31
C LYS A 382 -0.08 23.71 -14.71
N VAL A 383 -1.21 23.85 -14.04
CA VAL A 383 -2.49 23.21 -14.44
C VAL A 383 -2.92 23.69 -15.82
N ARG A 384 -2.83 25.00 -16.09
CA ARG A 384 -3.18 25.59 -17.39
C ARG A 384 -2.25 25.09 -18.50
N GLU A 385 -0.95 25.07 -18.26
CA GLU A 385 0.06 24.49 -19.17
C GLU A 385 -0.33 23.06 -19.55
N ASN A 386 -0.65 22.22 -18.57
CA ASN A 386 -0.96 20.81 -18.81
C ASN A 386 -2.27 20.58 -19.53
N LEU A 387 -3.33 21.28 -19.12
CA LEU A 387 -4.60 21.24 -19.83
C LEU A 387 -4.46 21.72 -21.27
N ALA A 388 -3.58 22.68 -21.54
CA ALA A 388 -3.31 23.15 -22.89
C ALA A 388 -2.61 22.07 -23.75
N VAL A 389 -1.61 21.38 -23.19
CA VAL A 389 -0.96 20.24 -23.84
C VAL A 389 -1.96 19.12 -24.12
N GLU A 390 -2.76 18.73 -23.13
CA GLU A 390 -3.80 17.71 -23.30
C GLU A 390 -4.82 18.09 -24.38
N ALA A 391 -5.30 19.34 -24.36
CA ALA A 391 -6.25 19.84 -25.35
C ALA A 391 -5.63 19.79 -26.76
N TYR A 392 -4.37 20.18 -26.89
CA TYR A 392 -3.66 20.12 -28.16
C TYR A 392 -3.46 18.68 -28.66
N LEU A 393 -3.01 17.78 -27.79
CA LEU A 393 -2.82 16.37 -28.12
C LEU A 393 -4.09 15.70 -28.63
N LYS A 394 -5.26 16.10 -28.13
CA LYS A 394 -6.57 15.62 -28.60
C LYS A 394 -6.90 16.08 -30.02
N LEU A 395 -6.35 17.21 -30.48
CA LEU A 395 -6.51 17.69 -31.86
C LEU A 395 -5.54 17.01 -32.84
N CYS A 396 -4.39 16.56 -32.36
CA CYS A 396 -3.37 15.89 -33.16
C CYS A 396 -3.75 14.42 -33.40
N LYS A 397 -3.64 13.95 -34.65
CA LYS A 397 -3.97 12.56 -35.02
C LYS A 397 -2.72 11.80 -35.41
N VAL A 398 -2.55 10.62 -34.84
CA VAL A 398 -1.49 9.70 -35.24
C VAL A 398 -1.83 9.14 -36.62
N LYS A 399 -0.95 9.32 -37.60
CA LYS A 399 -1.10 8.73 -38.95
C LYS A 399 -0.65 7.27 -38.95
N LYS A 400 0.59 7.03 -38.49
CA LYS A 400 1.20 5.72 -38.40
C LYS A 400 2.40 5.78 -37.46
N TRP A 401 2.63 4.69 -36.73
CA TRP A 401 3.88 4.48 -36.02
C TRP A 401 4.83 3.65 -36.88
N LYS A 402 6.06 4.14 -37.06
CA LYS A 402 7.16 3.32 -37.57
C LYS A 402 7.83 2.67 -36.37
N TYR A 403 7.44 1.45 -36.06
CA TYR A 403 7.85 0.77 -34.81
C TYR A 403 9.38 0.62 -34.66
N SER A 404 10.13 0.49 -35.76
CA SER A 404 11.60 0.51 -35.72
C SER A 404 12.17 1.81 -35.17
N ASP A 405 11.43 2.91 -35.29
CA ASP A 405 11.84 4.24 -34.88
C ASP A 405 11.32 4.58 -33.47
N LEU A 406 10.55 3.66 -32.87
CA LEU A 406 10.03 3.74 -31.50
C LEU A 406 10.84 2.90 -30.50
N GLU A 407 11.89 2.19 -30.92
CA GLU A 407 12.60 1.23 -30.06
C GLU A 407 13.06 1.88 -28.75
N ASP A 408 13.65 3.07 -28.82
CA ASP A 408 14.15 3.74 -27.63
C ASP A 408 13.01 4.26 -26.72
N TYR A 409 11.92 4.79 -27.29
CA TYR A 409 10.72 5.17 -26.52
C TYR A 409 10.06 3.93 -25.89
N THR A 410 10.03 2.81 -26.62
CA THR A 410 9.48 1.54 -26.16
C THR A 410 10.30 1.02 -24.99
N ASN A 411 11.63 1.07 -25.08
CA ASN A 411 12.52 0.66 -23.99
C ASN A 411 12.37 1.54 -22.76
N GLN A 412 12.19 2.86 -22.92
CA GLN A 412 11.91 3.77 -21.82
C GLN A 412 10.59 3.42 -21.11
N VAL A 413 9.50 3.27 -21.86
CA VAL A 413 8.20 2.90 -21.28
C VAL A 413 8.24 1.51 -20.66
N LYS A 414 8.94 0.53 -21.28
CA LYS A 414 9.19 -0.80 -20.69
C LYS A 414 9.87 -0.69 -19.33
N ASN A 415 10.94 0.11 -19.21
CA ASN A 415 11.65 0.30 -17.96
C ASN A 415 10.80 1.00 -16.89
N GLN A 416 9.99 2.00 -17.28
CA GLN A 416 9.07 2.68 -16.38
C GLN A 416 8.03 1.71 -15.79
N TYR A 417 7.35 0.95 -16.66
CA TYR A 417 6.38 -0.04 -16.22
C TYR A 417 7.06 -1.13 -15.38
N LEU A 418 8.23 -1.60 -15.78
CA LEU A 418 8.98 -2.60 -15.01
C LEU A 418 9.25 -2.12 -13.59
N ASN A 419 9.74 -0.89 -13.41
CA ASN A 419 10.01 -0.31 -12.09
C ASN A 419 8.72 -0.10 -11.29
N GLN A 420 7.64 0.35 -11.93
CA GLN A 420 6.34 0.53 -11.28
C GLN A 420 5.81 -0.79 -10.70
N TYR A 421 5.76 -1.85 -11.50
CA TYR A 421 5.28 -3.15 -11.06
C TYR A 421 6.24 -3.82 -10.09
N LEU A 422 7.55 -3.70 -10.30
CA LEU A 422 8.55 -4.19 -9.36
C LEU A 422 8.33 -3.60 -7.96
N ASN A 423 8.17 -2.28 -7.86
CA ASN A 423 7.94 -1.61 -6.58
C ASN A 423 6.61 -2.02 -5.93
N ALA A 424 5.55 -2.18 -6.73
CA ALA A 424 4.25 -2.66 -6.24
C ALA A 424 4.33 -4.10 -5.70
N TYR A 425 5.04 -5.00 -6.39
CA TYR A 425 5.21 -6.37 -5.91
C TYR A 425 6.12 -6.47 -4.69
N LEU A 426 7.15 -5.63 -4.60
CA LEU A 426 7.99 -5.53 -3.40
C LEU A 426 7.21 -4.99 -2.20
N SER A 427 6.31 -4.02 -2.40
CA SER A 427 5.43 -3.55 -1.32
C SER A 427 4.42 -4.64 -0.90
N TYR A 428 4.10 -5.56 -1.81
CA TYR A 428 3.40 -6.80 -1.50
C TYR A 428 4.29 -7.90 -0.90
N GLY A 429 5.50 -7.59 -0.40
CA GLY A 429 6.32 -8.54 0.35
C GLY A 429 6.97 -9.67 -0.47
N LEU A 430 6.87 -9.65 -1.80
CA LEU A 430 7.55 -10.64 -2.65
C LEU A 430 9.07 -10.46 -2.58
N SER A 431 9.82 -11.55 -2.75
CA SER A 431 11.26 -11.46 -2.96
C SER A 431 11.59 -10.69 -4.25
N VAL A 432 12.78 -10.08 -4.32
CA VAL A 432 13.24 -9.31 -5.49
C VAL A 432 13.15 -10.13 -6.77
N ASP A 433 13.55 -11.41 -6.72
CA ASP A 433 13.53 -12.30 -7.88
C ASP A 433 12.09 -12.60 -8.34
N GLN A 434 11.16 -12.86 -7.42
CA GLN A 434 9.75 -13.09 -7.75
C GLN A 434 9.09 -11.82 -8.30
N ALA A 435 9.31 -10.68 -7.65
CA ALA A 435 8.77 -9.39 -8.07
C ALA A 435 9.25 -9.01 -9.48
N TYR A 436 10.55 -9.22 -9.76
CA TYR A 436 11.11 -9.01 -11.09
C TYR A 436 10.52 -9.96 -12.14
N GLN A 437 10.33 -11.25 -11.80
CA GLN A 437 9.72 -12.22 -12.70
C GLN A 437 8.28 -11.83 -13.07
N TYR A 438 7.45 -11.46 -12.10
CA TYR A 438 6.07 -11.04 -12.36
C TYR A 438 6.00 -9.72 -13.13
N ALA A 439 6.82 -8.74 -12.77
CA ALA A 439 6.89 -7.49 -13.50
C ALA A 439 7.31 -7.74 -14.97
N SER A 440 8.34 -8.57 -15.19
CA SER A 440 8.78 -8.95 -16.54
C SER A 440 7.68 -9.69 -17.33
N GLN A 441 6.95 -10.61 -16.69
CA GLN A 441 5.84 -11.33 -17.30
C GLN A 441 4.72 -10.37 -17.74
N TYR A 442 4.37 -9.40 -16.89
CA TYR A 442 3.40 -8.38 -17.22
C TYR A 442 3.84 -7.58 -18.45
N ILE A 443 5.11 -7.15 -18.52
CA ILE A 443 5.68 -6.43 -19.66
C ILE A 443 5.53 -7.25 -20.94
N SER A 444 5.91 -8.53 -20.93
CA SER A 444 5.81 -9.41 -22.10
C SER A 444 4.37 -9.63 -22.55
N GLN A 445 3.42 -9.77 -21.62
CA GLN A 445 2.00 -9.96 -21.94
C GLN A 445 1.31 -8.68 -22.46
N ASN A 446 1.85 -7.51 -22.14
CA ASN A 446 1.26 -6.22 -22.48
C ASN A 446 2.11 -5.43 -23.50
N GLU A 447 2.95 -6.08 -24.29
CA GLU A 447 3.90 -5.43 -25.21
C GLU A 447 3.22 -4.43 -26.16
N GLN A 448 2.09 -4.79 -26.78
CA GLN A 448 1.39 -3.87 -27.69
C GLN A 448 0.87 -2.62 -26.98
N LYS A 449 0.42 -2.74 -25.71
CA LYS A 449 0.00 -1.57 -24.92
C LYS A 449 1.18 -0.65 -24.64
N ILE A 450 2.34 -1.23 -24.31
CA ILE A 450 3.58 -0.48 -24.05
C ILE A 450 4.05 0.25 -25.31
N VAL A 451 4.01 -0.43 -26.46
CA VAL A 451 4.35 0.18 -27.76
C VAL A 451 3.39 1.31 -28.12
N ASN A 452 2.09 1.16 -27.85
CA ASN A 452 1.11 2.24 -28.07
C ASN A 452 1.39 3.45 -27.16
N ALA A 453 1.71 3.21 -25.88
CA ALA A 453 2.10 4.26 -24.94
C ALA A 453 3.39 4.97 -25.37
N ALA A 454 4.38 4.23 -25.88
CA ALA A 454 5.59 4.80 -26.48
C ALA A 454 5.30 5.67 -27.70
N GLY A 455 4.31 5.28 -28.52
CA GLY A 455 3.78 6.10 -29.60
C GLY A 455 3.20 7.42 -29.10
N GLU A 456 2.31 7.40 -28.10
CA GLU A 456 1.72 8.63 -27.53
C GLU A 456 2.79 9.54 -26.90
N ALA A 457 3.83 8.98 -26.26
CA ALA A 457 4.99 9.73 -25.80
C ALA A 457 5.73 10.44 -26.95
N LEU A 458 6.00 9.72 -28.05
CA LEU A 458 6.61 10.33 -29.24
C LEU A 458 5.69 11.41 -29.84
N LYS A 459 4.38 11.18 -29.88
CA LYS A 459 3.40 12.16 -30.35
C LYS A 459 3.57 13.48 -29.60
N GLN A 460 3.64 13.41 -28.26
CA GLN A 460 3.77 14.58 -27.40
C GLN A 460 5.06 15.36 -27.69
N ASP A 461 6.20 14.67 -27.72
CA ASP A 461 7.49 15.31 -28.01
C ASP A 461 7.50 15.99 -29.37
N LEU A 462 6.97 15.31 -30.40
CA LEU A 462 6.90 15.87 -31.74
C LEU A 462 6.03 17.12 -31.77
N VAL A 463 4.81 17.08 -31.22
CA VAL A 463 3.89 18.22 -31.33
C VAL A 463 4.38 19.44 -30.54
N LEU A 464 5.01 19.22 -29.39
CA LEU A 464 5.63 20.27 -28.59
C LEU A 464 6.86 20.85 -29.28
N TYR A 465 7.71 20.01 -29.87
CA TYR A 465 8.85 20.48 -30.64
C TYR A 465 8.43 21.31 -31.86
N GLN A 466 7.33 20.94 -32.52
CA GLN A 466 6.78 21.73 -33.62
C GLN A 466 6.33 23.12 -33.15
N ILE A 467 5.71 23.23 -31.98
CA ILE A 467 5.42 24.54 -31.37
C ILE A 467 6.73 25.30 -31.15
N ALA A 468 7.73 24.69 -30.51
CA ALA A 468 9.01 25.36 -30.28
C ALA A 468 9.65 25.86 -31.58
N LYS A 469 9.63 25.06 -32.64
CA LYS A 469 10.17 25.43 -33.95
C LYS A 469 9.41 26.61 -34.58
N GLU A 470 8.08 26.58 -34.57
CA GLU A 470 7.25 27.64 -35.14
C GLU A 470 7.35 28.97 -34.37
N GLN A 471 7.61 28.89 -33.07
CA GLN A 471 7.70 30.05 -32.18
C GLN A 471 9.14 30.51 -31.93
N GLY A 472 10.15 29.86 -32.54
CA GLY A 472 11.55 30.23 -32.41
C GLY A 472 12.17 29.95 -31.03
N LEU A 473 11.69 28.90 -30.34
CA LEU A 473 12.08 28.53 -28.97
C LEU A 473 13.13 27.41 -28.91
N THR A 474 13.73 27.03 -30.04
CA THR A 474 14.61 25.85 -30.17
C THR A 474 16.06 26.09 -29.73
N GLU A 475 16.52 27.33 -29.70
CA GLU A 475 17.91 27.65 -29.38
C GLU A 475 18.16 27.61 -27.86
N VAL A 476 19.07 26.76 -27.41
CA VAL A 476 19.45 26.61 -26.00
C VAL A 476 20.84 27.18 -25.77
N SER A 477 20.95 28.19 -24.89
CA SER A 477 22.25 28.78 -24.55
C SER A 477 23.05 27.88 -23.62
N SER A 478 24.36 28.13 -23.50
CA SER A 478 25.19 27.37 -22.56
C SER A 478 24.85 27.70 -21.11
N GLU A 479 24.48 28.96 -20.85
CA GLU A 479 24.07 29.45 -19.53
C GLU A 479 22.80 28.73 -19.07
N GLU A 480 21.77 28.71 -19.90
CA GLU A 480 20.50 28.04 -19.60
C GLU A 480 20.67 26.53 -19.44
N TYR A 481 21.44 25.90 -20.33
CA TYR A 481 21.75 24.48 -20.20
C TYR A 481 22.39 24.17 -18.83
N ASN A 482 23.36 24.98 -18.42
CA ASN A 482 24.06 24.77 -17.15
C ASN A 482 23.14 25.03 -15.96
N GLU A 483 22.31 26.07 -16.02
CA GLU A 483 21.33 26.39 -14.98
C GLU A 483 20.30 25.27 -14.79
N TYR A 484 19.80 24.71 -15.89
CA TYR A 484 18.90 23.55 -15.86
C TYR A 484 19.58 22.35 -15.19
N VAL A 485 20.79 21.99 -15.63
CA VAL A 485 21.53 20.85 -15.05
C VAL A 485 21.85 21.10 -13.59
N ASP A 486 22.22 22.31 -13.20
CA ASP A 486 22.55 22.65 -11.81
C ASP A 486 21.34 22.58 -10.89
N THR A 487 20.17 22.99 -11.40
CA THR A 487 18.89 22.83 -10.70
C THR A 487 18.58 21.36 -10.47
N GLN A 488 18.68 20.52 -11.51
CA GLN A 488 18.41 19.09 -11.42
C GLN A 488 19.38 18.37 -10.46
N VAL A 489 20.68 18.73 -10.47
CA VAL A 489 21.66 18.21 -9.49
C VAL A 489 21.25 18.59 -8.07
N LYS A 490 20.90 19.86 -7.84
CA LYS A 490 20.53 20.37 -6.52
C LYS A 490 19.29 19.65 -5.98
N GLU A 491 18.23 19.56 -6.78
CA GLU A 491 16.95 18.93 -6.39
C GLU A 491 17.12 17.43 -6.12
N THR A 492 17.83 16.71 -7.00
CA THR A 492 18.05 15.26 -6.83
C THR A 492 18.86 14.97 -5.57
N ASN A 493 19.90 15.74 -5.29
CA ASN A 493 20.71 15.57 -4.08
C ASN A 493 19.93 15.92 -2.81
N ALA A 494 19.13 16.99 -2.83
CA ALA A 494 18.27 17.35 -1.71
C ALA A 494 17.24 16.25 -1.41
N TYR A 495 16.69 15.62 -2.45
CA TYR A 495 15.80 14.47 -2.31
C TYR A 495 16.51 13.25 -1.69
N TYR A 496 17.68 12.86 -2.21
CA TYR A 496 18.43 11.73 -1.63
C TYR A 496 18.82 11.95 -0.18
N GLU A 497 19.14 13.19 0.20
CA GLU A 497 19.38 13.57 1.59
C GLU A 497 18.10 13.41 2.43
N ALA A 498 16.98 13.96 1.97
CA ALA A 498 15.70 13.91 2.68
C ALA A 498 15.17 12.49 2.88
N THR A 499 15.32 11.61 1.89
CA THR A 499 14.84 10.23 1.96
C THR A 499 15.90 9.23 2.45
N GLU A 500 17.06 9.72 2.88
CA GLU A 500 18.22 8.92 3.27
C GLU A 500 18.58 7.82 2.26
N THR A 501 18.51 8.12 0.96
CA THR A 501 18.78 7.12 -0.08
C THR A 501 20.28 6.78 -0.05
N LYS A 502 20.63 5.53 0.26
CA LYS A 502 22.03 5.10 0.47
C LYS A 502 22.58 4.26 -0.68
N ASP A 503 23.89 4.39 -0.93
CA ASP A 503 24.64 3.51 -1.82
C ASP A 503 24.98 2.16 -1.16
N SER A 504 25.67 1.29 -1.91
CA SER A 504 26.09 -0.04 -1.42
C SER A 504 27.06 0.02 -0.23
N ASP A 505 27.73 1.15 -0.02
CA ASP A 505 28.68 1.39 1.06
C ASP A 505 28.01 2.06 2.28
N GLY A 506 26.69 2.33 2.20
CA GLY A 506 25.88 2.92 3.27
C GLY A 506 25.92 4.45 3.33
N ASN A 507 26.52 5.12 2.34
CA ASN A 507 26.58 6.59 2.27
C ASN A 507 25.37 7.14 1.53
N ILE A 508 24.90 8.34 1.90
CA ILE A 508 23.84 9.04 1.14
C ILE A 508 24.30 9.24 -0.30
N LEU A 509 23.44 8.85 -1.26
CA LEU A 509 23.70 9.01 -2.68
C LEU A 509 23.85 10.49 -3.03
N THR A 510 24.78 10.76 -3.92
CA THR A 510 24.92 12.06 -4.56
C THR A 510 25.10 11.89 -6.06
N VAL A 511 24.61 12.85 -6.84
CA VAL A 511 24.77 12.93 -8.28
C VAL A 511 25.57 14.17 -8.66
N SER A 512 26.44 13.99 -9.64
CA SER A 512 27.17 15.06 -10.32
C SER A 512 26.41 15.55 -11.56
N LYS A 513 26.90 16.64 -12.17
CA LYS A 513 26.37 17.12 -13.46
C LYS A 513 26.46 16.03 -14.54
N SER A 514 27.54 15.24 -14.58
CA SER A 514 27.67 14.13 -15.54
C SER A 514 26.65 13.04 -15.29
N ASP A 515 26.36 12.70 -14.04
CA ASP A 515 25.36 11.67 -13.72
C ASP A 515 23.96 12.12 -14.16
N ILE A 516 23.62 13.40 -13.92
CA ILE A 516 22.37 13.98 -14.44
C ILE A 516 22.37 13.91 -15.96
N VAL A 517 23.39 14.42 -16.65
CA VAL A 517 23.42 14.42 -18.12
C VAL A 517 23.32 13.00 -18.68
N ASP A 518 24.07 12.04 -18.14
CA ASP A 518 24.08 10.65 -18.59
C ASP A 518 22.76 9.91 -18.30
N SER A 519 21.93 10.43 -17.38
CA SER A 519 20.58 9.92 -17.14
C SER A 519 19.58 10.30 -18.24
N TYR A 520 19.82 11.43 -18.93
CA TYR A 520 19.03 11.80 -20.09
C TYR A 520 19.46 10.95 -21.29
N THR A 521 18.48 10.48 -22.04
CA THR A 521 18.81 9.74 -23.27
C THR A 521 19.45 10.69 -24.29
N ASN A 522 20.54 10.25 -24.94
CA ASN A 522 21.44 11.07 -25.76
C ASN A 522 22.19 12.17 -24.99
N GLY A 523 22.30 12.06 -23.66
CA GLY A 523 23.12 12.94 -22.84
C GLY A 523 22.71 14.41 -23.00
N LYS A 524 23.66 15.24 -23.43
CA LYS A 524 23.47 16.69 -23.60
C LYS A 524 22.32 17.06 -24.53
N GLU A 525 22.12 16.31 -25.61
CA GLU A 525 21.03 16.60 -26.56
C GLU A 525 19.67 16.24 -25.96
N GLY A 526 19.60 15.23 -25.09
CA GLY A 526 18.40 14.94 -24.30
C GLY A 526 18.03 16.06 -23.34
N VAL A 527 19.03 16.64 -22.66
CA VAL A 527 18.82 17.80 -21.77
C VAL A 527 18.33 19.03 -22.56
N LYS A 528 18.97 19.36 -23.69
CA LYS A 528 18.51 20.46 -24.55
C LYS A 528 17.09 20.24 -25.04
N LYS A 529 16.76 18.99 -25.42
CA LYS A 529 15.41 18.62 -25.80
C LYS A 529 14.42 18.91 -24.68
N ALA A 530 14.69 18.48 -23.45
CA ALA A 530 13.82 18.75 -22.31
C ALA A 530 13.57 20.26 -22.11
N ILE A 531 14.62 21.08 -22.17
CA ILE A 531 14.52 22.55 -22.09
C ILE A 531 13.60 23.10 -23.19
N VAL A 532 13.80 22.67 -24.44
CA VAL A 532 13.00 23.13 -25.59
C VAL A 532 11.53 22.73 -25.45
N LEU A 533 11.24 21.51 -25.00
CA LEU A 533 9.88 21.03 -24.80
C LEU A 533 9.19 21.78 -23.65
N ASN A 534 9.88 22.04 -22.54
CA ASN A 534 9.34 22.81 -21.42
C ASN A 534 8.95 24.23 -21.87
N ARG A 535 9.79 24.90 -22.66
CA ARG A 535 9.44 26.20 -23.25
C ARG A 535 8.20 26.15 -24.14
N ALA A 536 8.04 25.07 -24.92
CA ALA A 536 6.85 24.91 -25.74
C ALA A 536 5.59 24.75 -24.88
N ILE A 537 5.68 24.02 -23.76
CA ILE A 537 4.60 23.86 -22.78
C ILE A 537 4.24 25.21 -22.15
N GLU A 538 5.24 25.94 -21.63
CA GLU A 538 5.07 27.28 -21.04
C GLU A 538 4.47 28.26 -22.04
N TRP A 539 4.98 28.26 -23.28
CA TRP A 539 4.45 29.10 -24.34
C TRP A 539 3.00 28.75 -24.64
N LEU A 540 2.67 27.46 -24.79
CA LEU A 540 1.31 27.01 -25.09
C LEU A 540 0.34 27.39 -23.96
N GLY A 541 0.74 27.16 -22.70
CA GLY A 541 -0.02 27.56 -21.52
C GLY A 541 -0.23 29.07 -21.45
N ALA A 542 0.76 29.89 -21.78
CA ALA A 542 0.64 31.34 -21.77
C ALA A 542 -0.30 31.89 -22.87
N HIS A 543 -0.33 31.23 -24.04
CA HIS A 543 -1.02 31.74 -25.24
C HIS A 543 -2.40 31.11 -25.49
N ILE A 544 -2.82 30.12 -24.70
CA ILE A 544 -4.18 29.55 -24.81
C ILE A 544 -5.24 30.53 -24.29
N THR A 545 -6.41 30.59 -24.93
CA THR A 545 -7.49 31.46 -24.44
C THR A 545 -8.20 30.80 -23.26
N GLU A 546 -8.38 31.53 -22.15
CA GLU A 546 -9.25 31.13 -21.05
C GLU A 546 -10.65 31.75 -21.25
N LYS A 547 -11.72 30.96 -21.13
CA LYS A 547 -13.11 31.40 -21.30
C LYS A 547 -13.99 31.09 -20.10
#